data_AF-A0AAP6BKI6-F1
#
_entry.id   AF-A0AAP6BKI6-F1
#
_cell.length_a   1.000
_cell.length_b   1.000
_cell.length_c   1.000
_cell.angle_alpha   90.00
_cell.angle_beta   90.00
_cell.angle_gamma   90.00
#
_symmetry.space_group_name_H-M   'P 1'
#
loop_
_entity.id
_entity.type
_entity.pdbx_description
1 polymer ?
#
loop_
_entity_poly.entity_id
_entity_poly.type
_entity_poly.pdbx_seq_one_letter_code
_entity_poly.pdbx_strand_id
1 'polypeptide(L)' 'MPAQNKAERRAANQLDHFEKRQTERAQRGPRGLAESWLERARAVAAQREKDGDPEAWNDLSRTVATWVSRYEA' A
#
# COMPACT_ATOMS: atom_id res chain seq x y z
N MET A 1 -15.96 -21.35 -14.00
CA MET A 1 -15.28 -20.50 -12.99
C MET A 1 -16.20 -20.39 -11.78
N PRO A 2 -15.80 -20.79 -10.57
CA PRO A 2 -16.63 -20.55 -9.40
C PRO A 2 -16.89 -19.04 -9.29
N ALA A 3 -18.11 -18.66 -8.95
CA ALA A 3 -18.45 -17.26 -8.75
C ALA A 3 -17.60 -16.71 -7.60
N GLN A 4 -16.73 -15.73 -7.89
CA GLN A 4 -15.91 -15.08 -6.87
C GLN A 4 -16.82 -14.54 -5.76
N ASN A 5 -16.47 -14.88 -4.51
CA ASN A 5 -17.19 -14.38 -3.36
C ASN A 5 -17.04 -12.84 -3.29
N LYS A 6 -17.89 -12.17 -2.50
CA LYS A 6 -17.92 -10.70 -2.43
C LYS A 6 -16.59 -10.11 -1.94
N ALA A 7 -15.87 -10.81 -1.07
CA ALA A 7 -14.58 -10.35 -0.54
C ALA A 7 -13.47 -10.43 -1.60
N GLU A 8 -13.43 -11.51 -2.38
CA GLU A 8 -12.49 -11.69 -3.48
C GLU A 8 -12.67 -10.62 -4.57
N ARG A 9 -13.93 -10.35 -4.97
CA ARG A 9 -14.24 -9.25 -5.91
C ARG A 9 -13.81 -7.88 -5.38
N ARG A 10 -13.99 -7.64 -4.08
CA ARG A 10 -13.57 -6.38 -3.46
C ARG A 10 -12.04 -6.23 -3.47
N ALA A 11 -11.30 -7.30 -3.16
CA ALA A 11 -9.84 -7.30 -3.20
C ALA A 11 -9.32 -7.09 -4.63
N ALA A 12 -9.90 -7.78 -5.61
CA ALA A 12 -9.57 -7.59 -7.02
C ALA A 12 -9.82 -6.15 -7.49
N ASN A 13 -11.00 -5.59 -7.20
CA ASN A 13 -11.31 -4.21 -7.55
C ASN A 13 -10.37 -3.20 -6.87
N GLN A 14 -9.96 -3.43 -5.63
CA GLN A 14 -9.00 -2.57 -4.93
C GLN A 14 -7.61 -2.63 -5.57
N LEU A 15 -7.20 -3.79 -6.07
CA LEU A 15 -5.95 -3.95 -6.81
C LEU A 15 -6.02 -3.20 -8.15
N ASP A 16 -7.08 -3.40 -8.94
CA ASP A 16 -7.30 -2.69 -10.20
C ASP A 16 -7.29 -1.16 -10.01
N HIS A 17 -7.97 -0.66 -8.97
CA HIS A 17 -7.96 0.77 -8.65
C HIS A 17 -6.59 1.27 -8.20
N PHE A 18 -5.79 0.43 -7.54
CA PHE A 18 -4.42 0.78 -7.19
C PHE A 18 -3.54 0.84 -8.44
N GLU A 19 -3.61 -0.14 -9.32
CA GLU A 19 -2.81 -0.20 -10.56
C GLU A 19 -3.13 0.96 -11.51
N LYS A 20 -4.41 1.33 -11.66
CA LYS A 20 -4.82 2.51 -12.43
C LYS A 20 -4.21 3.79 -11.86
N ARG A 21 -4.35 4.01 -10.55
CA ARG A 21 -3.77 5.19 -9.89
C ARG A 21 -2.24 5.19 -9.94
N GLN A 22 -1.61 4.02 -9.87
CA GLN A 22 -0.17 3.91 -10.00
C GLN A 22 0.29 4.29 -11.41
N THR A 23 -0.43 3.85 -12.45
CA THR A 23 -0.16 4.20 -13.85
C THR A 23 -0.30 5.71 -14.08
N GLU A 24 -1.35 6.34 -13.55
CA GLU A 24 -1.54 7.79 -13.64
C GLU A 24 -0.44 8.56 -12.90
N ARG A 25 -0.08 8.12 -11.69
CA ARG A 25 0.96 8.77 -10.89
C ARG A 25 2.37 8.49 -11.40
N ALA A 26 2.60 7.39 -12.14
CA ALA A 26 3.85 7.11 -12.82
C ALA A 26 4.23 8.22 -13.82
N GLN A 27 3.24 8.93 -14.37
CA GLN A 27 3.46 10.11 -15.23
C GLN A 27 4.16 11.26 -14.49
N ARG A 28 4.07 11.31 -13.15
CA ARG A 28 4.79 12.26 -12.29
C ARG A 28 6.19 11.76 -11.91
N GLY A 29 6.65 10.69 -12.55
CA GLY A 29 7.96 10.08 -12.31
C GLY A 29 8.07 9.37 -10.96
N PRO A 30 9.31 9.14 -10.48
CA PRO A 30 9.57 8.37 -9.25
C PRO A 30 8.82 8.89 -8.02
N ARG A 31 8.61 10.19 -7.93
CA ARG A 31 7.83 10.81 -6.85
C ARG A 31 6.39 10.28 -6.79
N GLY A 32 5.70 10.25 -7.92
CA GLY A 32 4.30 9.78 -7.96
C GLY A 32 4.18 8.29 -7.64
N LEU A 33 5.17 7.49 -8.03
CA LEU A 33 5.24 6.07 -7.64
C LEU A 33 5.44 5.91 -6.13
N ALA A 34 6.36 6.67 -5.54
CA ALA A 34 6.60 6.64 -4.10
C ALA A 34 5.34 7.04 -3.30
N GLU A 35 4.64 8.10 -3.71
CA GLU A 35 3.38 8.53 -3.11
C GLU A 35 2.31 7.42 -3.18
N SER A 36 2.22 6.71 -4.31
CA SER A 36 1.29 5.59 -4.49
C SER A 36 1.58 4.43 -3.52
N TRP A 37 2.85 4.05 -3.40
CA TRP A 37 3.25 2.96 -2.52
C TRP A 37 3.09 3.28 -1.04
N LEU A 38 3.40 4.52 -0.62
CA LEU A 38 3.17 4.96 0.75
C LEU A 38 1.67 4.94 1.11
N GLU A 39 0.80 5.38 0.20
CA GLU A 39 -0.65 5.31 0.40
C GLU A 39 -1.13 3.86 0.54
N ARG A 40 -0.65 2.96 -0.32
CA ARG A 40 -0.98 1.54 -0.25
C ARG A 40 -0.50 0.88 1.03
N ALA A 41 0.74 1.19 1.46
CA ALA A 41 1.31 0.65 2.68
C ALA A 41 0.47 1.04 3.91
N ARG A 42 0.03 2.30 4.01
CA ARG A 42 -0.88 2.75 5.07
C ARG A 42 -2.23 2.03 5.04
N ALA A 43 -2.80 1.83 3.85
CA ALA A 43 -4.05 1.10 3.70
C ALA A 43 -3.93 -0.37 4.16
N VAL A 44 -2.80 -1.02 3.88
CA VAL A 44 -2.51 -2.39 4.35
C VAL A 44 -2.35 -2.43 5.87
N ALA A 45 -1.56 -1.51 6.44
CA ALA A 45 -1.38 -1.45 7.90
C ALA A 45 -2.70 -1.20 8.64
N ALA A 46 -3.52 -0.26 8.15
CA ALA A 46 -4.85 0.01 8.72
C ALA A 46 -5.82 -1.18 8.60
N GLN A 47 -5.70 -2.01 7.56
CA GLN A 47 -6.50 -3.22 7.43
C GLN A 47 -6.04 -4.30 8.42
N ARG A 48 -4.72 -4.53 8.52
CA ARG A 48 -4.12 -5.47 9.48
C ARG A 48 -4.47 -5.14 10.92
N GLU A 49 -4.43 -3.86 11.29
CA GLU A 49 -4.83 -3.39 12.61
C GLU A 49 -6.29 -3.74 12.92
N LYS A 50 -7.21 -3.51 11.96
CA LYS A 50 -8.63 -3.90 12.11
C LYS A 50 -8.83 -5.40 12.26
N ASP A 51 -7.93 -6.19 11.66
CA ASP A 51 -7.93 -7.64 11.73
C ASP A 51 -7.22 -8.17 13.00
N GLY A 52 -6.79 -7.28 13.90
CA GLY A 52 -6.18 -7.61 15.20
C GLY A 52 -4.65 -7.67 15.21
N ASP A 53 -3.99 -7.22 14.13
CA ASP A 53 -2.54 -7.20 13.97
C ASP A 53 -2.01 -5.75 13.87
N PRO A 54 -1.78 -5.07 15.02
CA PRO A 54 -1.26 -3.71 15.04
C PRO A 54 0.23 -3.63 14.68
N GLU A 55 0.97 -4.75 14.67
CA GLU A 55 2.41 -4.78 14.40
C GLU A 55 2.74 -4.34 12.96
N ALA A 56 1.79 -4.41 12.04
CA ALA A 56 1.95 -3.89 10.69
C ALA A 56 2.29 -2.38 10.65
N TRP A 57 1.83 -1.59 11.62
CA TRP A 57 2.22 -0.18 11.75
C TRP A 57 3.66 -0.02 12.23
N ASN A 58 4.10 -0.87 13.17
CA ASN A 58 5.48 -0.88 13.67
C ASN A 58 6.45 -1.24 12.54
N ASP A 59 6.12 -2.24 11.72
CA ASP A 59 6.95 -2.64 10.58
C ASP A 59 7.05 -1.54 9.52
N LEU A 60 5.92 -0.88 9.18
CA LEU A 60 5.91 0.27 8.28
C LEU A 60 6.78 1.42 8.83
N SER A 61 6.65 1.72 10.13
CA SER A 61 7.44 2.77 10.78
C SER A 61 8.95 2.49 10.67
N ARG A 62 9.39 1.26 11.01
CA ARG A 62 10.79 0.84 10.91
C ARG A 62 11.32 0.92 9.49
N THR A 63 10.51 0.51 8.51
CA THR A 63 10.87 0.57 7.09
C THR A 63 11.13 2.00 6.64
N VAL A 64 10.22 2.93 6.97
CA VAL A 64 10.37 4.36 6.61
C VAL A 64 11.56 4.97 7.34
N ALA A 65 11.73 4.73 8.65
CA ALA A 65 12.86 5.22 9.42
C ALA A 65 14.21 4.75 8.85
N THR A 66 14.29 3.47 8.46
CA THR A 66 15.49 2.91 7.82
C THR A 66 15.78 3.57 6.49
N TRP A 67 14.75 3.85 5.67
CA TRP A 67 14.93 4.56 4.41
C TRP A 67 15.45 5.97 4.64
N VAL A 68 14.84 6.72 5.56
CA VAL A 68 15.23 8.10 5.91
C VAL A 68 16.69 8.13 6.38
N SER A 69 17.08 7.22 7.28
CA SER A 69 18.44 7.14 7.81
C SER A 69 19.51 6.93 6.74
N ARG A 70 19.19 6.37 5.57
CA ARG A 70 20.18 6.19 4.47
C ARG A 70 20.56 7.50 3.78
N TYR A 71 19.71 8.51 3.88
CA TYR A 71 19.89 9.80 3.20
C TYR A 71 20.16 10.96 4.16
N GLU A 72 19.91 10.77 5.45
CA GLU A 72 20.23 11.73 6.52
C GLU A 72 21.55 11.44 7.24
N ALA A 73 22.25 10.35 6.88
CA ALA A 73 23.58 10.00 7.37
C ALA A 73 24.68 10.63 6.51
#